data_AF-A0ABC8TQL9-F1
#
_entry.id   AF-A0ABC8TQL9-F1
#
_cell.length_a   1.000
_cell.length_b   1.000
_cell.length_c   1.000
_cell.angle_alpha   90.00
_cell.angle_beta   90.00
_cell.angle_gamma   90.00
#
_symmetry.space_group_name_H-M   'P 1'
#
loop_
_entity.id
_entity.type
_entity.pdbx_description
1 polymer ?
#
loop_
_entity_poly.entity_id
_entity_poly.type
_entity_poly.pdbx_seq_one_letter_code
_entity_poly.pdbx_strand_id
1 'polypeptide(L)'
;MGIVLENTHLKYSLGEFSGNFLVSKEPPHRPILLDFGLTKMLSSSMKQALAKMFLASAEGDHVALLSAFAEMGLKLRLDIPEQAMEVTNVFFRTSMPAKEALENTKSLVEQRTKNLKALQGKMKLNPKEVKRFNPVDAFPGDIVIFSRVVNLLRGLSSTMNVRVVYLDIMRPFAESILKGDINKRPAMNAQWIHNMPVHSDVEAKLRQLLVELGNAEKILGIQVHAPMKSRIPTTLPRSLKIPPVLLNRNN
;
A
#
# COMPACT_ATOMS: atom_id res chain seq x y z
N MET A 1 10.41 11.83 4.61
CA MET A 1 10.55 10.63 3.75
C MET A 1 12.03 10.28 3.76
N GLY A 2 12.38 9.05 4.15
CA GLY A 2 13.70 8.75 4.72
C GLY A 2 14.85 8.85 3.71
N ILE A 3 15.77 9.78 3.94
CA ILE A 3 17.14 9.67 3.46
C ILE A 3 17.83 8.74 4.45
N VAL A 4 18.24 7.54 4.02
CA VAL A 4 19.10 6.67 4.83
C VAL A 4 20.54 7.17 4.65
N LEU A 5 21.00 7.99 5.59
CA LEU A 5 22.42 8.14 5.87
C LEU A 5 22.75 7.14 6.98
N GLU A 6 23.60 6.18 6.64
CA GLU A 6 24.07 5.14 7.57
C GLU A 6 24.74 5.76 8.80
N ASN A 7 24.15 5.56 9.97
CA ASN A 7 24.84 4.97 11.12
C ASN A 7 23.84 4.65 12.26
N THR A 8 24.07 3.50 12.90
CA THR A 8 23.49 2.99 14.16
C THR A 8 22.09 2.33 14.15
N HIS A 9 22.12 0.99 14.21
CA HIS A 9 21.17 0.07 14.85
C HIS A 9 19.71 0.02 14.37
N LEU A 10 19.45 -0.44 13.13
CA LEU A 10 18.15 -0.97 12.71
C LEU A 10 18.18 -2.52 12.77
N LYS A 11 17.13 -3.14 13.33
CA LYS A 11 16.95 -4.61 13.30
C LYS A 11 15.85 -4.95 12.29
N TYR A 12 16.10 -5.98 11.49
CA TYR A 12 15.25 -6.48 10.41
C TYR A 12 13.99 -7.19 10.94
N SER A 13 12.84 -6.97 10.30
CA SER A 13 11.65 -7.82 10.46
C SER A 13 11.44 -8.63 9.18
N LEU A 14 11.59 -9.95 9.30
CA LEU A 14 11.60 -10.93 8.22
C LEU A 14 10.23 -11.07 7.53
N GLY A 15 10.24 -10.98 6.20
CA GLY A 15 9.14 -11.25 5.29
C GLY A 15 9.39 -10.57 3.94
N GLU A 16 9.36 -11.32 2.84
CA GLU A 16 9.86 -10.89 1.51
C GLU A 16 9.17 -9.62 0.93
N PHE A 17 8.05 -9.16 1.50
CA PHE A 17 7.41 -7.86 1.21
C PHE A 17 7.43 -6.87 2.39
N SER A 18 7.71 -7.31 3.62
CA SER A 18 7.85 -6.42 4.79
C SER A 18 9.21 -5.70 4.79
N GLY A 19 10.18 -6.17 4.01
CA GLY A 19 11.50 -5.55 3.90
C GLY A 19 11.49 -4.08 3.43
N ASN A 20 10.43 -3.64 2.77
CA ASN A 20 10.28 -2.27 2.30
C ASN A 20 9.80 -1.29 3.39
N PHE A 21 9.23 -1.82 4.47
CA PHE A 21 8.70 -1.02 5.58
C PHE A 21 9.59 -1.16 6.81
N LEU A 22 10.12 -0.04 7.31
CA LEU A 22 10.73 0.05 8.63
C LEU A 22 9.89 0.93 9.54
N VAL A 23 10.11 0.82 10.84
CA VAL A 23 9.52 1.70 11.85
C VAL A 23 10.66 2.27 12.69
N SER A 24 10.66 3.58 12.93
CA SER A 24 11.68 4.19 13.79
C SER A 24 11.62 3.62 15.20
N LYS A 25 12.79 3.37 15.78
CA LYS A 25 12.90 2.83 17.15
C LYS A 25 12.48 3.83 18.21
N GLU A 26 12.69 5.11 17.95
CA GLU A 26 12.33 6.16 18.88
C GLU A 26 10.92 6.69 18.59
N PRO A 27 10.16 7.08 19.63
CA PRO A 27 8.92 7.80 19.48
C PRO A 27 9.10 9.04 18.58
N PRO A 28 8.16 9.34 17.68
CA PRO A 28 6.81 8.77 17.58
C PRO A 28 6.68 7.54 16.66
N HIS A 29 7.72 6.70 16.53
CA HIS A 29 7.69 5.43 15.76
C HIS A 29 7.18 5.60 14.34
N ARG A 30 7.90 6.39 13.54
CA ARG A 30 7.50 6.76 12.18
C ARG A 30 7.75 5.60 11.22
N PRO A 31 6.78 5.27 10.35
CA PRO A 31 7.02 4.32 9.26
C PRO A 31 7.99 4.93 8.23
N ILE A 32 8.84 4.09 7.66
CA ILE A 32 9.84 4.43 6.64
C ILE A 32 9.63 3.46 5.48
N LEU A 33 9.54 3.99 4.26
CA LEU A 33 9.45 3.21 3.02
C LEU A 33 10.78 3.33 2.26
N LEU A 34 11.34 2.20 1.86
CA LEU A 34 12.69 2.13 1.26
C LEU A 34 12.71 1.98 -0.26
N ASP A 35 11.69 1.32 -0.82
CA ASP A 35 11.65 0.92 -2.22
C ASP A 35 10.52 1.65 -2.95
N PHE A 36 10.88 2.19 -4.11
CA PHE A 36 9.99 2.97 -4.99
C PHE A 36 9.97 2.42 -6.43
N GLY A 37 10.54 1.25 -6.69
CA GLY A 37 10.71 0.67 -8.04
C GLY A 37 9.41 0.38 -8.78
N LEU A 38 8.28 0.27 -8.06
CA LEU A 38 6.94 0.04 -8.62
C LEU A 38 6.00 1.26 -8.47
N THR A 39 6.55 2.45 -8.27
CA THR A 39 5.74 3.66 -8.12
C THR A 39 5.06 4.03 -9.44
N LYS A 40 3.78 4.41 -9.38
CA LYS A 40 3.03 4.89 -10.53
C LYS A 40 2.40 6.25 -10.26
N MET A 41 2.56 7.15 -11.22
CA MET A 41 1.83 8.42 -11.23
C MET A 41 0.42 8.19 -11.78
N LEU A 42 -0.58 8.68 -11.04
CA LEU A 42 -1.97 8.68 -11.47
C LEU A 42 -2.33 10.05 -12.03
N SER A 43 -3.13 10.09 -13.09
CA SER A 43 -3.69 11.32 -13.62
C SER A 43 -4.64 11.98 -12.61
N SER A 44 -4.84 13.30 -12.73
CA SER A 44 -5.82 14.02 -11.88
C SER A 44 -7.23 13.46 -12.01
N SER A 45 -7.64 13.06 -13.23
CA SER A 45 -8.93 12.41 -13.46
C SER A 45 -9.06 11.07 -12.72
N MET A 46 -8.02 10.24 -12.76
CA MET A 46 -8.00 8.96 -12.04
C MET A 46 -8.01 9.16 -10.52
N LYS A 47 -7.28 10.16 -10.00
CA LYS A 47 -7.31 10.52 -8.57
C LYS A 47 -8.72 10.93 -8.12
N GLN A 48 -9.41 11.76 -8.91
CA GLN A 48 -10.79 12.17 -8.62
C GLN A 48 -11.75 10.98 -8.66
N ALA A 49 -11.65 10.12 -9.67
CA ALA A 49 -12.53 8.97 -9.80
C ALA A 49 -12.32 7.95 -8.66
N LEU A 50 -11.08 7.73 -8.22
CA LEU A 50 -10.78 6.95 -7.02
C LEU A 50 -11.35 7.60 -5.75
N ALA A 51 -11.28 8.93 -5.62
CA ALA A 51 -11.87 9.64 -4.49
C ALA A 51 -13.39 9.50 -4.45
N LYS A 52 -14.08 9.67 -5.60
CA LYS A 52 -15.53 9.43 -5.73
C LYS A 52 -15.88 8.00 -5.33
N MET A 53 -15.11 7.02 -5.82
CA MET A 53 -15.30 5.62 -5.46
C MET A 53 -15.26 5.46 -3.94
N PHE A 54 -14.20 5.92 -3.27
CA PHE A 54 -14.07 5.79 -1.81
C PHE A 54 -15.19 6.46 -1.03
N LEU A 55 -15.61 7.65 -1.42
CA LEU A 55 -16.69 8.37 -0.74
C LEU A 55 -18.03 7.64 -0.90
N ALA A 56 -18.41 7.30 -2.15
CA ALA A 56 -19.62 6.54 -2.44
C ALA A 56 -19.66 5.21 -1.68
N SER A 57 -18.49 4.57 -1.54
CA SER A 57 -18.34 3.33 -0.77
C SER A 57 -18.58 3.51 0.73
N ALA A 58 -18.04 4.59 1.31
CA ALA A 58 -18.23 4.90 2.72
C ALA A 58 -19.68 5.28 3.04
N GLU A 59 -20.42 5.83 2.07
CA GLU A 59 -21.82 6.23 2.20
C GLU A 59 -22.82 5.13 1.81
N GLY A 60 -22.34 4.03 1.20
CA GLY A 60 -23.20 2.97 0.67
C GLY A 60 -24.01 3.40 -0.56
N ASP A 61 -23.58 4.46 -1.26
CA ASP A 61 -24.20 4.93 -2.49
C ASP A 61 -23.72 4.09 -3.69
N HIS A 62 -24.51 3.08 -4.04
CA HIS A 62 -24.21 2.16 -5.11
C HIS A 62 -24.29 2.82 -6.50
N VAL A 63 -25.12 3.86 -6.67
CA VAL A 63 -25.27 4.55 -7.95
C VAL A 63 -24.03 5.41 -8.21
N ALA A 64 -23.62 6.20 -7.22
CA ALA A 64 -22.39 6.99 -7.30
C ALA A 64 -21.15 6.10 -7.45
N LEU A 65 -21.15 4.92 -6.81
CA LEU A 65 -20.06 3.96 -6.94
C LEU A 65 -19.92 3.40 -8.37
N LEU A 66 -21.03 2.98 -8.98
CA LEU A 66 -21.03 2.50 -10.37
C LEU A 66 -20.61 3.60 -11.34
N SER A 67 -21.01 4.86 -11.07
CA SER A 67 -20.55 6.02 -11.83
C SER A 67 -19.04 6.21 -11.71
N ALA A 68 -18.48 6.14 -10.50
CA ALA A 68 -17.04 6.24 -10.28
C ALA A 68 -16.25 5.11 -10.98
N PHE A 69 -16.78 3.89 -10.99
CA PHE A 69 -16.22 2.77 -11.74
C PHE A 69 -16.17 3.05 -13.24
N ALA A 70 -17.26 3.55 -13.82
CA ALA A 70 -17.31 3.91 -15.23
C ALA A 70 -16.29 5.03 -15.56
N GLU A 71 -16.16 6.05 -14.71
CA GLU A 71 -15.18 7.13 -14.88
C GLU A 71 -13.73 6.63 -14.86
N MET A 72 -13.42 5.61 -14.05
CA MET A 72 -12.09 4.99 -14.06
C MET A 72 -11.87 4.10 -15.28
N GLY A 73 -12.91 3.79 -16.07
CA GLY A 73 -12.87 2.86 -17.20
C GLY A 73 -13.15 1.41 -16.83
N LEU A 74 -13.61 1.13 -15.60
CA LEU A 74 -14.07 -0.19 -15.20
C LEU A 74 -15.45 -0.45 -15.81
N LYS A 75 -15.49 -1.31 -16.83
CA LYS A 75 -16.75 -1.66 -17.50
C LYS A 75 -17.35 -2.90 -16.83
N LEU A 76 -18.38 -2.69 -16.03
CA LEU A 76 -19.15 -3.78 -15.42
C LEU A 76 -20.32 -4.17 -16.31
N ARG A 77 -20.65 -5.46 -16.31
CA ARG A 77 -21.84 -5.98 -16.96
C ARG A 77 -23.09 -5.68 -16.14
N LEU A 78 -23.78 -4.60 -16.51
CA LEU A 78 -24.99 -4.10 -15.85
C LEU A 78 -26.25 -4.90 -16.20
N ASP A 79 -26.19 -5.76 -17.22
CA ASP A 79 -27.22 -6.76 -17.53
C ASP A 79 -27.38 -7.81 -16.42
N ILE A 80 -26.44 -7.87 -15.47
CA ILE A 80 -26.50 -8.73 -14.28
C ILE A 80 -26.14 -7.93 -13.02
N PRO A 81 -27.09 -7.16 -12.47
CA PRO A 81 -26.82 -6.28 -11.33
C PRO A 81 -26.31 -7.03 -10.10
N GLU A 82 -26.76 -8.27 -9.87
CA GLU A 82 -26.31 -9.13 -8.76
C GLU A 82 -24.78 -9.36 -8.78
N GLN A 83 -24.18 -9.52 -9.97
CA GLN A 83 -22.75 -9.77 -10.12
C GLN A 83 -21.92 -8.49 -10.06
N ALA A 84 -22.45 -7.38 -10.60
CA ALA A 84 -21.82 -6.08 -10.45
C ALA A 84 -21.68 -5.71 -8.96
N MET A 85 -22.68 -6.03 -8.15
CA MET A 85 -22.71 -5.82 -6.70
C MET A 85 -21.77 -6.76 -5.92
N GLU A 86 -21.35 -7.89 -6.50
CA GLU A 86 -20.29 -8.71 -5.88
C GLU A 86 -18.91 -8.07 -6.04
N VAL A 87 -18.66 -7.43 -7.18
CA VAL A 87 -17.40 -6.75 -7.45
C VAL A 87 -17.21 -5.57 -6.49
N THR A 88 -18.27 -4.79 -6.24
CA THR A 88 -18.24 -3.69 -5.26
C THR A 88 -17.86 -4.19 -3.86
N ASN A 89 -18.48 -5.28 -3.39
CA ASN A 89 -18.22 -5.87 -2.08
C ASN A 89 -16.77 -6.33 -1.85
N VAL A 90 -16.01 -6.67 -2.90
CA VAL A 90 -14.59 -7.06 -2.78
C VAL A 90 -13.69 -5.85 -2.47
N PHE A 91 -14.00 -4.69 -3.03
CA PHE A 91 -13.23 -3.47 -2.79
C PHE A 91 -13.39 -2.96 -1.36
N PHE A 92 -14.47 -3.29 -0.66
CA PHE A 92 -14.80 -2.73 0.66
C PHE A 92 -14.50 -3.63 1.86
N ARG A 93 -13.89 -4.79 1.63
CA ARG A 93 -13.55 -5.68 2.73
C ARG A 93 -12.56 -5.02 3.68
N THR A 94 -12.84 -5.09 4.97
CA THR A 94 -11.88 -4.80 6.02
C THR A 94 -10.74 -5.81 5.99
N SER A 95 -9.53 -5.45 6.46
CA SER A 95 -8.58 -6.52 6.76
C SER A 95 -9.13 -7.40 7.89
N MET A 96 -8.70 -8.65 7.88
CA MET A 96 -9.03 -9.62 8.91
C MET A 96 -7.75 -10.29 9.41
N PRO A 97 -7.69 -10.69 10.69
CA PRO A 97 -6.71 -11.62 11.22
C PRO A 97 -6.52 -12.86 10.34
N ALA A 98 -5.31 -13.43 10.32
CA ALA A 98 -4.98 -14.58 9.45
C ALA A 98 -5.96 -15.77 9.58
N LYS A 99 -6.37 -16.11 10.80
CA LYS A 99 -7.30 -17.22 11.05
C LYS A 99 -8.69 -16.95 10.46
N GLU A 100 -9.20 -15.74 10.63
CA GLU A 100 -10.50 -15.32 10.11
C GLU A 100 -10.46 -15.05 8.61
N ALA A 101 -9.34 -14.58 8.08
CA ALA A 101 -9.13 -14.41 6.65
C ALA A 101 -9.22 -15.76 5.92
N LEU A 102 -8.71 -16.84 6.52
CA LEU A 102 -8.83 -18.19 5.98
C LEU A 102 -10.29 -18.67 5.96
N GLU A 103 -11.02 -18.47 7.05
CA GLU A 103 -12.44 -18.83 7.16
C GLU A 103 -13.31 -18.01 6.19
N ASN A 104 -13.08 -16.71 6.10
CA ASN A 104 -13.76 -15.84 5.15
C ASN A 104 -13.43 -16.22 3.70
N THR A 105 -12.18 -16.59 3.40
CA THR A 105 -11.83 -17.06 2.04
C THR A 105 -12.63 -18.31 1.67
N LYS A 106 -12.80 -19.25 2.61
CA LYS A 106 -13.64 -20.44 2.40
C LYS A 106 -15.10 -20.06 2.17
N SER A 107 -15.69 -19.22 3.04
CA SER A 107 -17.09 -18.79 2.89
C SER A 107 -17.33 -18.03 1.58
N LEU A 108 -16.37 -17.22 1.14
CA LEU A 108 -16.45 -16.47 -0.12
C LEU A 108 -16.34 -17.36 -1.34
N VAL A 109 -15.50 -18.39 -1.30
CA VAL A 109 -15.43 -19.42 -2.36
C VAL A 109 -16.74 -20.20 -2.43
N GLU A 110 -17.31 -20.56 -1.29
CA GLU A 110 -18.62 -21.21 -1.22
C GLU A 110 -19.73 -20.31 -1.75
N GLN A 111 -19.77 -19.04 -1.35
CA GLN A 111 -20.76 -18.06 -1.80
C GLN A 111 -20.66 -17.80 -3.30
N ARG A 112 -19.44 -17.63 -3.84
CA ARG A 112 -19.21 -17.53 -5.29
C ARG A 112 -19.71 -18.77 -6.03
N THR A 113 -19.46 -19.95 -5.47
CA THR A 113 -19.91 -21.22 -6.08
C THR A 113 -21.43 -21.32 -6.10
N LYS A 114 -22.11 -20.88 -5.03
CA LYS A 114 -23.58 -20.82 -4.96
C LYS A 114 -24.14 -19.82 -5.98
N ASN A 115 -23.54 -18.63 -6.07
CA ASN A 115 -23.98 -17.57 -6.99
C ASN A 115 -23.79 -17.98 -8.46
N LEU A 116 -22.67 -18.63 -8.80
CA LEU A 116 -22.44 -19.18 -10.14
C LEU A 116 -23.46 -20.25 -10.52
N LYS A 117 -23.86 -21.13 -9.59
CA LYS A 117 -24.92 -22.13 -9.82
C LYS A 117 -26.28 -21.47 -10.03
N ALA A 118 -26.61 -20.43 -9.25
CA ALA A 118 -27.84 -19.66 -9.41
C ALA A 118 -27.88 -18.95 -10.78
N LEU A 119 -26.75 -18.38 -11.21
CA LEU A 119 -26.62 -17.70 -12.49
C LEU A 119 -26.70 -18.68 -13.68
N GLN A 120 -26.11 -19.88 -13.54
CA GLN A 120 -26.28 -20.97 -14.51
C GLN A 120 -27.76 -21.32 -14.73
N GLY A 121 -28.52 -21.43 -13.64
CA GLY A 121 -29.97 -21.70 -13.71
C GLY A 121 -30.77 -20.57 -14.34
N LYS A 122 -30.49 -19.31 -13.94
CA LYS A 122 -31.20 -18.12 -14.46
C LYS A 122 -30.94 -17.87 -15.95
N MET A 123 -29.70 -18.04 -16.40
CA MET A 123 -29.28 -17.72 -17.77
C MET A 123 -29.23 -18.94 -18.71
N LYS A 124 -29.56 -20.14 -18.22
CA LYS A 124 -29.49 -21.40 -18.98
C LYS A 124 -28.12 -21.64 -19.65
N LEU A 125 -27.05 -21.15 -19.02
CA LEU A 125 -25.69 -21.26 -19.56
C LEU A 125 -25.16 -22.69 -19.42
N ASN A 126 -24.39 -23.13 -20.41
CA ASN A 126 -23.68 -24.39 -20.30
C ASN A 126 -22.47 -24.26 -19.34
N PRO A 127 -21.93 -25.38 -18.82
CA PRO A 127 -20.80 -25.33 -17.86
C PRO A 127 -19.53 -24.66 -18.40
N LYS A 128 -19.33 -24.60 -19.72
CA LYS A 128 -18.19 -23.92 -20.35
C LYS A 128 -18.39 -22.40 -20.40
N GLU A 129 -19.61 -21.94 -20.63
CA GLU A 129 -20.00 -20.52 -20.63
C GLU A 129 -19.93 -19.93 -19.23
N VAL A 130 -20.39 -20.66 -18.21
CA VAL A 130 -20.27 -20.24 -16.80
C VAL A 130 -18.80 -20.06 -16.40
N LYS A 131 -17.90 -20.95 -16.85
CA LYS A 131 -16.46 -20.85 -16.55
C LYS A 131 -15.76 -19.67 -17.24
N ARG A 132 -16.29 -19.20 -18.37
CA ARG A 132 -15.74 -18.07 -19.12
C ARG A 132 -16.43 -16.74 -18.76
N PHE A 133 -17.47 -16.79 -17.93
CA PHE A 133 -18.21 -15.62 -17.53
C PHE A 133 -17.32 -14.69 -16.71
N ASN A 134 -17.10 -13.47 -17.22
CA ASN A 134 -16.46 -12.39 -16.48
C ASN A 134 -17.51 -11.28 -16.23
N PRO A 135 -17.74 -10.85 -14.98
CA PRO A 135 -18.63 -9.72 -14.69
C PRO A 135 -18.02 -8.36 -15.06
N VAL A 136 -16.74 -8.33 -15.45
CA VAL A 136 -16.03 -7.13 -15.86
C VAL A 136 -15.52 -7.28 -17.30
N ASP A 137 -15.96 -6.38 -18.18
CA ASP A 137 -15.60 -6.36 -19.59
C ASP A 137 -14.22 -5.73 -19.83
N ALA A 138 -13.81 -4.77 -18.98
CA ALA A 138 -12.52 -4.12 -19.08
C ALA A 138 -11.98 -3.70 -17.70
N PHE A 139 -10.71 -4.04 -17.44
CA PHE A 139 -9.94 -3.58 -16.29
C PHE A 139 -8.82 -2.62 -16.72
N PRO A 140 -8.93 -1.32 -16.39
CA PRO A 140 -7.83 -0.36 -16.55
C PRO A 140 -6.60 -0.78 -15.74
N GLY A 141 -5.41 -0.61 -16.32
CA GLY A 141 -4.15 -0.99 -15.65
C GLY A 141 -3.92 -0.28 -14.31
N ASP A 142 -4.40 0.95 -14.17
CA ASP A 142 -4.29 1.74 -12.93
C ASP A 142 -5.12 1.13 -11.80
N ILE A 143 -6.33 0.64 -12.10
CA ILE A 143 -7.19 -0.06 -11.13
C ILE A 143 -6.54 -1.38 -10.71
N VAL A 144 -5.91 -2.10 -11.64
CA VAL A 144 -5.20 -3.36 -11.33
C VAL A 144 -4.07 -3.09 -10.33
N ILE A 145 -3.24 -2.06 -10.58
CA ILE A 145 -2.14 -1.70 -9.68
C ILE A 145 -2.68 -1.27 -8.32
N PHE A 146 -3.71 -0.41 -8.31
CA PHE A 146 -4.32 0.05 -7.07
C PHE A 146 -4.93 -1.11 -6.24
N SER A 147 -5.66 -2.01 -6.89
CA SER A 147 -6.22 -3.21 -6.25
C SER A 147 -5.14 -4.12 -5.67
N ARG A 148 -4.02 -4.28 -6.37
CA ARG A 148 -2.86 -5.03 -5.86
C ARG A 148 -2.30 -4.38 -4.60
N VAL A 149 -2.12 -3.06 -4.58
CA VAL A 149 -1.65 -2.33 -3.39
C VAL A 149 -2.56 -2.55 -2.19
N VAL A 150 -3.88 -2.37 -2.36
CA VAL A 150 -4.86 -2.58 -1.27
C VAL A 150 -4.83 -4.02 -0.76
N ASN A 151 -4.77 -5.02 -1.66
CA ASN A 151 -4.72 -6.42 -1.26
C ASN A 151 -3.41 -6.81 -0.57
N LEU A 152 -2.28 -6.22 -0.98
CA LEU A 152 -0.99 -6.40 -0.29
C LEU A 152 -1.03 -5.82 1.12
N LEU A 153 -1.58 -4.61 1.30
CA LEU A 153 -1.74 -4.00 2.62
C LEU A 153 -2.65 -4.84 3.52
N ARG A 154 -3.73 -5.40 2.96
CA ARG A 154 -4.63 -6.33 3.67
C ARG A 154 -3.90 -7.59 4.11
N GLY A 155 -3.11 -8.19 3.21
CA GLY A 155 -2.27 -9.34 3.50
C GLY A 155 -1.28 -9.05 4.64
N LEU A 156 -0.58 -7.92 4.57
CA LEU A 156 0.34 -7.48 5.62
C LEU A 156 -0.37 -7.33 6.97
N SER A 157 -1.54 -6.69 6.99
CA SER A 157 -2.33 -6.51 8.22
C SER A 157 -2.78 -7.85 8.81
N SER A 158 -3.16 -8.80 7.94
CA SER A 158 -3.50 -10.16 8.32
C SER A 158 -2.31 -10.90 8.96
N THR A 159 -1.13 -10.81 8.36
CA THR A 159 0.13 -11.35 8.92
C THR A 159 0.48 -10.71 10.26
N MET A 160 0.25 -9.40 10.41
CA MET A 160 0.46 -8.67 11.66
C MET A 160 -0.66 -8.89 12.70
N ASN A 161 -1.71 -9.65 12.34
CA ASN A 161 -2.88 -9.88 13.18
C ASN A 161 -3.62 -8.59 13.60
N VAL A 162 -3.70 -7.60 12.69
CA VAL A 162 -4.35 -6.30 12.92
C VAL A 162 -5.58 -6.14 12.02
N ARG A 163 -6.66 -5.62 12.59
CA ARG A 163 -7.85 -5.18 11.85
C ARG A 163 -7.70 -3.72 11.45
N VAL A 164 -7.84 -3.46 10.16
CA VAL A 164 -7.76 -2.15 9.54
C VAL A 164 -8.98 -1.97 8.67
N VAL A 165 -9.72 -0.89 8.94
CA VAL A 165 -10.83 -0.43 8.09
C VAL A 165 -10.26 0.59 7.11
N TYR A 166 -9.86 0.13 5.93
CA TYR A 166 -9.22 1.00 4.93
C TYR A 166 -10.11 2.14 4.46
N LEU A 167 -11.44 1.95 4.46
CA LEU A 167 -12.39 3.00 4.09
C LEU A 167 -12.29 4.20 5.05
N ASP A 168 -12.21 3.95 6.35
CA ASP A 168 -12.09 5.01 7.36
C ASP A 168 -10.79 5.81 7.18
N ILE A 169 -9.71 5.12 6.80
CA ILE A 169 -8.42 5.75 6.51
C ILE A 169 -8.49 6.58 5.22
N MET A 170 -9.12 6.06 4.16
CA MET A 170 -9.10 6.67 2.83
C MET A 170 -10.11 7.82 2.68
N ARG A 171 -11.23 7.77 3.43
CA ARG A 171 -12.30 8.78 3.38
C ARG A 171 -11.82 10.23 3.50
N PRO A 172 -11.04 10.65 4.52
CA PRO A 172 -10.60 12.03 4.62
C PRO A 172 -9.74 12.49 3.42
N PHE A 173 -8.94 11.60 2.83
CA PHE A 173 -8.17 11.91 1.64
C PHE A 173 -9.07 12.06 0.40
N ALA A 174 -10.07 11.18 0.27
CA ALA A 174 -11.06 11.28 -0.79
C ALA A 174 -11.83 12.61 -0.72
N GLU A 175 -12.33 12.98 0.45
CA GLU A 175 -13.01 14.25 0.67
C GLU A 175 -12.12 15.46 0.34
N SER A 176 -10.83 15.42 0.71
CA SER A 176 -9.86 16.48 0.37
C SER A 176 -9.72 16.65 -1.14
N ILE A 177 -9.50 15.56 -1.87
CA ILE A 177 -9.35 15.58 -3.34
C ILE A 177 -10.61 16.16 -4.00
N LEU A 178 -11.80 15.79 -3.53
CA LEU A 178 -13.08 16.23 -4.09
C LEU A 178 -13.38 17.71 -3.79
N LYS A 179 -12.86 18.27 -2.70
CA LYS A 179 -12.95 19.71 -2.39
C LYS A 179 -12.03 20.59 -3.25
N GLY A 180 -11.36 20.01 -4.26
CA GLY A 180 -10.42 20.71 -5.13
C GLY A 180 -8.98 20.68 -4.60
N ASP A 181 -8.72 19.94 -3.52
CA ASP A 181 -7.39 19.83 -2.94
C ASP A 181 -6.59 18.66 -3.51
N ILE A 182 -6.53 18.61 -4.84
CA ILE A 182 -5.95 17.47 -5.57
C ILE A 182 -4.41 17.47 -5.45
N ASN A 183 -3.83 18.63 -5.12
CA ASN A 183 -2.40 18.88 -5.10
C ASN A 183 -1.86 19.48 -3.78
N LYS A 184 -2.67 19.93 -2.80
CA LYS A 184 -2.08 20.04 -1.46
C LYS A 184 -1.97 18.62 -0.94
N ARG A 185 -0.80 18.02 -1.20
CA ARG A 185 -0.19 17.15 -0.19
C ARG A 185 -0.48 17.81 1.16
N PRO A 186 -0.85 17.04 2.20
CA PRO A 186 -0.91 17.60 3.54
C PRO A 186 0.35 18.43 3.69
N ALA A 187 0.21 19.71 4.06
CA ALA A 187 1.31 20.64 4.21
C ALA A 187 2.19 20.18 5.38
N MET A 188 2.78 18.98 5.25
CA MET A 188 3.80 18.42 6.10
C MET A 188 5.09 19.10 5.71
N ASN A 189 5.15 20.41 5.99
CA ASN A 189 6.29 21.30 5.95
C ASN A 189 7.08 21.26 4.63
N ALA A 190 7.38 22.43 4.07
CA ALA A 190 8.35 22.58 2.98
C ALA A 190 9.75 21.96 3.29
N GLN A 191 9.98 21.48 4.52
CA GLN A 191 11.12 20.68 4.98
C GLN A 191 10.85 19.16 4.85
N TRP A 192 10.63 18.68 3.63
CA TRP A 192 10.46 17.25 3.36
C TRP A 192 11.78 16.46 3.40
N ILE A 193 12.91 17.18 3.34
CA ILE A 193 14.26 16.70 3.65
C ILE A 193 14.49 16.85 5.16
N HIS A 194 14.90 15.78 5.83
CA HIS A 194 15.18 15.82 7.26
C HIS A 194 16.31 16.81 7.57
N ASN A 195 16.08 17.71 8.52
CA ASN A 195 17.06 18.71 8.94
C ASN A 195 18.12 18.05 9.84
N MET A 196 19.02 17.29 9.24
CA MET A 196 20.26 16.81 9.87
C MET A 196 21.44 17.65 9.37
N PRO A 197 22.52 17.79 10.18
CA PRO A 197 23.76 18.36 9.70
C PRO A 197 24.22 17.68 8.41
N VAL A 198 24.74 18.48 7.48
CA VAL A 198 25.32 17.95 6.24
C VAL A 198 26.72 17.44 6.56
N HIS A 199 26.99 16.18 6.24
CA HIS A 199 28.24 15.51 6.59
C HIS A 199 29.25 15.47 5.42
N SER A 200 28.86 15.88 4.21
CA SER A 200 29.76 15.95 3.04
C SER A 200 29.28 16.88 1.93
N ASP A 201 30.19 17.30 1.05
CA ASP A 201 29.87 18.08 -0.16
C ASP A 201 28.93 17.33 -1.12
N VAL A 202 29.06 16.01 -1.20
CA VAL A 202 28.17 15.16 -2.01
C VAL A 202 26.76 15.20 -1.45
N GLU A 203 26.62 15.11 -0.13
CA GLU A 203 25.33 15.21 0.53
C GLU A 203 24.71 16.61 0.35
N ALA A 204 25.51 17.69 0.43
CA ALA A 204 25.04 19.05 0.15
C ALA A 204 24.44 19.16 -1.26
N LYS A 205 25.19 18.72 -2.28
CA LYS A 205 24.75 18.73 -3.67
C LYS A 205 23.51 17.88 -3.91
N LEU A 206 23.46 16.69 -3.30
CA LEU A 206 22.29 15.82 -3.37
C LEU A 206 21.06 16.51 -2.78
N ARG A 207 21.16 17.07 -1.57
CA ARG A 207 20.05 17.78 -0.92
C ARG A 207 19.54 18.92 -1.79
N GLN A 208 20.43 19.70 -2.41
CA GLN A 208 20.04 20.76 -3.34
C GLN A 208 19.29 20.22 -4.56
N LEU A 209 19.83 19.20 -5.23
CA LEU A 209 19.18 18.56 -6.37
C LEU A 209 17.79 18.03 -6.01
N LEU A 210 17.66 17.44 -4.83
CA LEU A 210 16.37 16.97 -4.31
C LEU A 210 15.37 18.13 -4.18
N VAL A 211 15.76 19.25 -3.57
CA VAL A 211 14.91 20.45 -3.47
C VAL A 211 14.44 20.92 -4.85
N GLU A 212 15.35 21.02 -5.82
CA GLU A 212 15.03 21.44 -7.19
C GLU A 212 14.03 20.50 -7.87
N LEU A 213 14.27 19.18 -7.80
CA LEU A 213 13.36 18.17 -8.36
C LEU A 213 12.00 18.14 -7.65
N GLY A 214 11.98 18.38 -6.35
CA GLY A 214 10.75 18.42 -5.56
C GLY A 214 9.89 19.63 -5.88
N ASN A 215 10.49 20.80 -6.01
CA ASN A 215 9.80 22.04 -6.41
C ASN A 215 9.24 21.95 -7.83
N ALA A 216 9.88 21.17 -8.70
CA ALA A 216 9.40 20.89 -10.06
C ALA A 216 8.37 19.75 -10.12
N GLU A 217 7.93 19.19 -8.99
CA GLU A 217 7.01 18.05 -8.89
C GLU A 217 7.48 16.78 -9.65
N LYS A 218 8.79 16.61 -9.82
CA LYS A 218 9.38 15.48 -10.56
C LYS A 218 9.69 14.26 -9.68
N ILE A 219 9.38 14.34 -8.38
CA ILE A 219 9.68 13.27 -7.42
C ILE A 219 8.42 12.46 -7.11
N LEU A 220 8.42 11.20 -7.52
CA LEU A 220 7.46 10.20 -7.07
C LEU A 220 7.99 9.39 -5.86
N GLY A 221 9.29 9.12 -5.85
CA GLY A 221 10.02 8.40 -4.80
C GLY A 221 11.51 8.48 -5.07
N ILE A 222 12.32 8.37 -4.02
CA ILE A 222 13.79 8.47 -4.12
C ILE A 222 14.41 7.36 -3.29
N GLN A 223 15.37 6.67 -3.89
CA GLN A 223 16.27 5.75 -3.21
C GLN A 223 17.69 6.13 -3.59
N VAL A 224 18.53 6.38 -2.57
CA VAL A 224 19.93 6.76 -2.76
C VAL A 224 20.78 5.60 -2.28
N HIS A 225 21.62 5.06 -3.18
CA HIS A 225 22.62 4.07 -2.83
C HIS A 225 23.99 4.75 -2.77
N ALA A 226 24.62 4.71 -1.60
CA ALA A 226 26.00 5.13 -1.43
C ALA A 226 26.88 3.86 -1.33
N PRO A 227 27.68 3.53 -2.36
CA PRO A 227 28.59 2.41 -2.25
C PRO A 227 29.71 2.76 -1.27
N MET A 228 29.72 2.11 -0.11
CA MET A 228 30.85 2.20 0.80
C MET A 228 32.03 1.43 0.16
N LYS A 229 33.05 2.15 -0.33
CA LYS A 229 34.34 1.52 -0.65
C LYS A 229 34.95 1.07 0.68
N SER A 230 34.70 -0.18 1.07
CA SER A 230 35.38 -0.80 2.19
C SER A 230 36.86 -0.98 1.84
N ARG A 231 37.73 -0.04 2.24
CA ARG A 231 39.02 -0.46 2.77
C ARG A 231 38.70 -1.10 4.11
N ILE A 232 38.61 -2.43 4.14
CA ILE A 232 38.65 -3.18 5.40
C ILE A 232 40.01 -2.84 6.03
N PRO A 233 40.09 -2.14 7.17
CA PRO A 233 41.33 -2.06 7.91
C PRO A 233 41.52 -3.44 8.54
N THR A 234 42.56 -4.18 8.15
CA THR A 234 42.92 -5.51 8.65
C THR A 234 43.43 -5.51 10.10
N THR A 235 43.00 -4.57 10.94
CA THR A 235 43.39 -4.50 12.35
C THR A 235 42.22 -4.00 13.20
N LEU A 236 41.48 -4.93 13.80
CA LEU A 236 40.69 -4.64 14.99
C LEU A 236 41.67 -4.32 16.15
N PRO A 237 41.56 -3.17 16.84
CA PRO A 237 42.21 -3.01 18.12
C PRO A 237 41.55 -3.95 19.14
N ARG A 238 42.35 -4.87 19.69
CA ARG A 238 42.00 -5.72 20.85
C ARG A 238 41.87 -4.85 22.11
N SER A 239 40.75 -4.17 22.29
CA SER A 239 40.43 -3.57 23.58
C SER A 239 38.95 -3.19 23.68
N LEU A 240 38.10 -4.18 23.93
CA LEU A 240 36.99 -4.06 24.87
C LEU A 240 36.61 -5.48 25.33
N LYS A 241 37.42 -6.05 26.23
CA LYS A 241 37.03 -7.24 27.00
C LYS A 241 35.92 -6.81 27.96
N ILE A 242 34.68 -7.22 27.70
CA ILE A 242 33.61 -7.21 28.70
C ILE A 242 33.74 -8.53 29.48
N PRO A 243 33.85 -8.53 30.82
CA PRO A 243 34.03 -9.73 31.60
C PRO A 243 32.78 -10.62 31.57
N PRO A 244 32.91 -11.96 31.65
CA PRO A 244 31.77 -12.87 31.69
C PRO A 244 31.05 -12.73 33.03
N VAL A 245 29.78 -12.34 32.99
CA VAL A 245 28.89 -12.46 34.15
C VAL A 245 28.56 -13.93 34.37
N LEU A 246 28.92 -14.41 35.56
CA LEU A 246 28.66 -15.73 36.10
C LEU A 246 27.16 -16.06 36.06
N LEU A 247 26.79 -17.05 35.25
CA LEU A 247 25.53 -17.78 35.40
C LEU A 247 25.71 -18.79 36.55
N ASN A 248 25.25 -18.42 37.75
CA ASN A 248 25.05 -19.37 38.83
C ASN A 248 23.67 -20.03 38.61
N ARG A 249 23.67 -21.29 38.17
CA ARG A 249 22.53 -22.21 38.30
C ARG A 249 22.94 -23.26 39.32
N ASN A 250 22.25 -23.32 40.45
CA ASN A 250 22.08 -24.51 41.26
C ASN A 250 20.63 -24.50 41.76
N ASN A 251 19.78 -25.26 41.06
CA ASN A 251 19.15 -26.45 41.64
C ASN A 251 19.88 -27.64 41.04
#